data_AF-A0A0W1R706-F1
#
_entry.id   AF-A0A0W1R706-F1
#
_cell.length_a   1.000
_cell.length_b   1.000
_cell.length_c   1.000
_cell.angle_alpha   90.00
_cell.angle_beta   90.00
_cell.angle_gamma   90.00
#
_symmetry.space_group_name_H-M   'P 1'
#
loop_
_entity.id
_entity.type
_entity.pdbx_description
1 polymer ?
#
loop_
_entity_poly.entity_id
_entity_poly.type
_entity_poly.pdbx_seq_one_letter_code
_entity_poly.pdbx_strand_id
1 'polypeptide(L)'
;MGGGGPNIAILSKITPIKYDEFTATAMPLEQPRNITHLQEHGPVPDDELPTEVTPLHREAGLRFFAVRRGRGGVTSIGGEVTRIAYLEDHDREDVLRTFLDENPSLVEAKQRRAMTQTIGQQGRSWSKLASEVLGDYYDSVESRGPNWEEEETQECPLCGEEVNRGGLPAHLVECPEA
;
A
#
# COMPACT_ATOMS: atom_id res chain seq x y z
N MET A 1 -33.34 84.55 -20.11
CA MET A 1 -32.34 84.09 -21.09
C MET A 1 -31.28 83.37 -20.28
N GLY A 2 -31.03 82.07 -20.32
CA GLY A 2 -31.26 81.06 -21.35
C GLY A 2 -29.94 80.27 -21.48
N GLY A 3 -29.99 78.95 -21.31
CA GLY A 3 -28.88 78.01 -21.54
C GLY A 3 -28.29 77.44 -20.24
N GLY A 4 -28.28 76.14 -19.95
CA GLY A 4 -28.51 74.96 -20.79
C GLY A 4 -27.30 74.04 -20.70
N GLY A 5 -27.34 73.06 -19.80
CA GLY A 5 -26.39 71.95 -19.73
C GLY A 5 -27.11 70.70 -19.21
N PRO A 6 -27.12 69.57 -19.95
CA PRO A 6 -27.87 68.39 -19.55
C PRO A 6 -27.11 67.60 -18.48
N ASN A 7 -27.69 67.50 -17.29
CA ASN A 7 -27.24 66.58 -16.25
C ASN A 7 -27.92 65.22 -16.51
N ILE A 8 -27.14 64.25 -16.96
CA ILE A 8 -27.58 62.86 -17.16
C ILE A 8 -27.70 62.23 -15.77
N ALA A 9 -28.90 62.26 -15.20
CA ALA A 9 -29.25 61.48 -14.02
C ALA A 9 -29.93 60.18 -14.47
N ILE A 10 -29.12 59.12 -14.66
CA ILE A 10 -29.62 57.74 -14.75
C ILE A 10 -30.02 57.35 -13.32
N LEU A 11 -31.29 57.59 -12.95
CA LEU A 11 -31.84 57.08 -11.71
C LEU A 11 -32.30 55.64 -11.92
N SER A 12 -31.48 54.75 -11.37
CA SER A 12 -31.76 53.41 -10.86
C SER A 12 -33.25 53.12 -10.70
N LYS A 13 -33.77 52.25 -11.57
CA LYS A 13 -34.94 51.41 -11.27
C LYS A 13 -34.43 49.98 -11.09
N ILE A 14 -33.72 49.74 -9.98
CA ILE A 14 -33.51 48.38 -9.49
C ILE A 14 -34.58 48.16 -8.45
N THR A 15 -35.66 47.47 -8.86
CA THR A 15 -36.61 46.89 -7.92
C THR A 15 -35.88 45.89 -7.02
N PRO A 16 -36.09 45.86 -5.70
CA PRO A 16 -35.48 44.85 -4.85
C PRO A 16 -36.03 43.48 -5.26
N ILE A 17 -35.14 42.61 -5.72
CA ILE A 17 -35.43 41.19 -5.88
C ILE A 17 -35.73 40.67 -4.48
N LYS A 18 -36.98 40.27 -4.24
CA LYS A 18 -37.33 39.49 -3.06
C LYS A 18 -36.57 38.18 -3.18
N TYR A 19 -35.59 37.97 -2.31
CA TYR A 19 -35.00 36.66 -2.09
C TYR A 19 -36.02 35.85 -1.31
N ASP A 20 -37.01 35.32 -2.02
CA ASP A 20 -37.81 34.21 -1.51
C ASP A 20 -36.85 33.02 -1.35
N GLU A 21 -36.99 32.35 -0.22
CA GLU A 21 -36.18 31.24 0.27
C GLU A 21 -35.95 30.18 -0.80
N PHE A 22 -34.86 30.28 -1.55
CA PHE A 22 -34.22 29.12 -2.14
C PHE A 22 -33.57 28.36 -0.98
N THR A 23 -34.35 27.50 -0.34
CA THR A 23 -33.78 26.26 0.19
C THR A 23 -33.08 25.60 -0.99
N ALA A 24 -31.77 25.84 -1.09
CA ALA A 24 -30.89 25.02 -1.87
C ALA A 24 -31.00 23.62 -1.27
N THR A 25 -31.97 22.84 -1.75
CA THR A 25 -31.87 21.39 -1.75
C THR A 25 -30.58 21.14 -2.52
N ALA A 26 -29.48 20.97 -1.78
CA ALA A 26 -28.24 20.49 -2.34
C ALA A 26 -28.61 19.22 -3.09
N MET A 27 -28.65 19.30 -4.43
CA MET A 27 -28.70 18.10 -5.24
C MET A 27 -27.52 17.27 -4.75
N PRO A 28 -27.74 16.02 -4.29
CA PRO A 28 -26.63 15.19 -3.87
C PRO A 28 -25.70 15.15 -5.08
N LEU A 29 -24.47 15.66 -4.93
CA LEU A 29 -23.42 15.37 -5.89
C LEU A 29 -23.42 13.86 -5.96
N GLU A 30 -23.89 13.28 -7.08
CA GLU A 30 -23.92 11.84 -7.25
C GLU A 30 -22.52 11.36 -6.92
N GLN A 31 -22.38 10.64 -5.81
CA GLN A 31 -21.07 10.20 -5.39
C GLN A 31 -20.52 9.35 -6.54
N PRO A 32 -19.24 9.53 -6.91
CA PRO A 32 -18.69 8.79 -8.02
C PRO A 32 -18.90 7.29 -7.77
N ARG A 33 -19.32 6.53 -8.79
CA ARG A 33 -19.76 5.12 -8.62
C ARG A 33 -18.73 4.25 -7.89
N ASN A 34 -17.44 4.50 -8.08
CA ASN A 34 -16.38 3.77 -7.37
C ASN A 34 -16.37 4.08 -5.86
N ILE A 35 -16.70 5.30 -5.45
CA ILE A 35 -16.77 5.67 -4.02
C ILE A 35 -17.93 4.95 -3.37
N THR A 36 -19.12 4.99 -3.99
CA THR A 36 -20.29 4.24 -3.51
C THR A 36 -19.98 2.75 -3.43
N HIS A 37 -19.34 2.19 -4.45
CA HIS A 37 -18.96 0.78 -4.47
C HIS A 37 -18.01 0.42 -3.31
N LEU A 38 -16.98 1.22 -3.07
CA LEU A 38 -16.07 1.00 -1.95
C LEU A 38 -16.75 1.16 -0.58
N GLN A 39 -17.73 2.07 -0.44
CA GLN A 39 -18.51 2.21 0.78
C GLN A 39 -19.40 0.99 1.06
N GLU A 40 -19.95 0.38 0.01
CA GLU A 40 -20.87 -0.76 0.13
C GLU A 40 -20.13 -2.09 0.31
N HIS A 41 -18.99 -2.27 -0.37
CA HIS A 41 -18.27 -3.54 -0.44
C HIS A 41 -16.97 -3.56 0.37
N GLY A 42 -16.49 -2.40 0.84
CA GLY A 42 -15.21 -2.29 1.52
C GLY A 42 -14.04 -2.20 0.53
N PRO A 43 -12.81 -2.55 0.96
CA PRO A 43 -11.66 -2.59 0.07
C PRO A 43 -11.77 -3.74 -0.94
N VAL A 44 -11.48 -3.45 -2.22
CA VAL A 44 -11.61 -4.41 -3.33
C VAL A 44 -10.41 -4.32 -4.29
N PRO A 45 -10.13 -5.36 -5.09
CA PRO A 45 -9.21 -5.29 -6.22
C PRO A 45 -9.44 -4.11 -7.17
N ASP A 46 -8.39 -3.62 -7.82
CA ASP A 46 -8.49 -2.47 -8.73
C ASP A 46 -9.25 -2.78 -10.02
N ASP A 47 -9.31 -4.04 -10.44
CA ASP A 47 -10.08 -4.55 -11.57
C ASP A 47 -11.57 -4.76 -11.26
N GLU A 48 -11.96 -4.76 -9.98
CA GLU A 48 -13.37 -4.82 -9.54
C GLU A 48 -14.04 -3.44 -9.51
N LEU A 49 -13.29 -2.35 -9.69
CA LEU A 49 -13.85 -1.01 -9.70
C LEU A 49 -14.79 -0.82 -10.91
N PRO A 50 -16.03 -0.31 -10.71
CA PRO A 50 -17.04 -0.25 -11.77
C PRO A 50 -16.74 0.80 -12.86
N THR A 51 -15.85 1.75 -12.60
CA THR A 51 -15.49 2.82 -13.54
C THR A 51 -14.01 3.18 -13.44
N GLU A 52 -13.47 3.82 -14.48
CA GLU A 52 -12.08 4.30 -14.46
C GLU A 52 -11.85 5.37 -13.37
N VAL A 53 -10.69 5.29 -12.71
CA VAL A 53 -10.34 6.23 -11.64
C VAL A 53 -9.92 7.59 -12.19
N THR A 54 -10.82 8.56 -12.06
CA THR A 54 -10.60 9.99 -12.32
C THR A 54 -10.02 10.75 -11.10
N PRO A 55 -9.51 11.99 -11.27
CA PRO A 55 -9.05 12.83 -10.17
C PRO A 55 -10.10 13.08 -9.07
N LEU A 56 -11.38 13.19 -9.44
CA LEU A 56 -12.49 13.39 -8.49
C LEU A 56 -12.58 12.25 -7.46
N HIS A 57 -12.27 11.01 -7.86
CA HIS A 57 -12.24 9.89 -6.92
C HIS A 57 -11.15 10.05 -5.86
N ARG A 58 -9.99 10.58 -6.24
CA ARG A 58 -8.87 10.80 -5.31
C ARG A 58 -9.19 11.93 -4.34
N GLU A 59 -9.85 12.98 -4.81
CA GLU A 59 -10.37 14.06 -3.95
C GLU A 59 -11.43 13.54 -2.98
N ALA A 60 -12.26 12.59 -3.42
CA ALA A 60 -13.22 11.88 -2.58
C ALA A 60 -12.61 10.79 -1.67
N GLY A 61 -11.28 10.70 -1.57
CA GLY A 61 -10.61 9.82 -0.61
C GLY A 61 -10.24 8.43 -1.12
N LEU A 62 -10.44 8.12 -2.41
CA LEU A 62 -9.98 6.86 -3.00
C LEU A 62 -8.44 6.81 -3.02
N ARG A 63 -7.91 5.71 -2.52
CA ARG A 63 -6.48 5.36 -2.47
C ARG A 63 -6.28 3.94 -3.00
N PHE A 64 -5.02 3.62 -3.26
CA PHE A 64 -4.61 2.28 -3.67
C PHE A 64 -3.49 1.78 -2.78
N PHE A 65 -3.57 0.51 -2.40
CA PHE A 65 -2.53 -0.21 -1.69
C PHE A 65 -1.84 -1.16 -2.65
N ALA A 66 -0.51 -1.07 -2.70
CA ALA A 66 0.33 -1.92 -3.53
C ALA A 66 1.74 -2.01 -2.94
N VAL A 67 2.31 -3.20 -2.91
CA VAL A 67 3.71 -3.41 -2.51
C VAL A 67 4.63 -3.38 -3.73
N ARG A 68 5.60 -2.47 -3.75
CA ARG A 68 6.65 -2.47 -4.78
C ARG A 68 7.77 -3.41 -4.36
N ARG A 69 8.21 -4.31 -5.25
CA ARG A 69 9.46 -5.07 -5.04
C ARG A 69 10.66 -4.16 -5.35
N GLY A 70 11.39 -3.73 -4.32
CA GLY A 70 12.82 -3.40 -4.40
C GLY A 70 13.26 -2.31 -5.40
N ARG A 71 14.57 -2.04 -5.41
CA ARG A 71 15.19 -0.90 -6.09
C ARG A 71 15.43 -1.20 -7.57
N GLY A 72 14.62 -0.61 -8.44
CA GLY A 72 14.87 -0.54 -9.88
C GLY A 72 14.09 -1.55 -10.71
N GLY A 73 12.97 -1.10 -11.27
CA GLY A 73 12.24 -1.81 -12.33
C GLY A 73 11.07 -2.64 -11.83
N VAL A 74 9.96 -2.52 -12.56
CA VAL A 74 8.84 -3.46 -12.53
C VAL A 74 9.34 -4.76 -13.15
N THR A 75 10.02 -5.61 -12.39
CA THR A 75 10.32 -6.97 -12.81
C THR A 75 9.44 -7.95 -12.05
N SER A 76 8.40 -8.36 -12.76
CA SER A 76 7.61 -9.55 -12.54
C SER A 76 8.53 -10.76 -12.43
N ILE A 77 8.76 -11.21 -11.20
CA ILE A 77 9.17 -12.57 -10.92
C ILE A 77 8.11 -13.11 -9.95
N GLY A 78 7.03 -13.66 -10.52
CA GLY A 78 5.94 -14.31 -9.77
C GLY A 78 4.51 -13.89 -10.12
N GLY A 79 4.26 -13.01 -11.10
CA GLY A 79 2.91 -12.59 -11.51
C GLY A 79 2.66 -11.08 -11.40
N GLU A 80 1.48 -10.67 -11.86
CA GLU A 80 0.92 -9.32 -11.67
C GLU A 80 0.45 -9.21 -10.22
N VAL A 81 0.86 -8.14 -9.52
CA VAL A 81 0.38 -7.87 -8.16
C VAL A 81 -0.88 -7.03 -8.28
N THR A 82 -2.01 -7.59 -7.90
CA THR A 82 -3.30 -6.90 -7.89
C THR A 82 -3.27 -5.84 -6.80
N ARG A 83 -3.66 -4.62 -7.15
CA ARG A 83 -3.68 -3.50 -6.20
C ARG A 83 -5.04 -3.46 -5.55
N ILE A 84 -5.10 -3.10 -4.27
CA ILE A 84 -6.38 -2.96 -3.57
C ILE A 84 -6.79 -1.49 -3.55
N ALA A 85 -7.97 -1.20 -4.10
CA ALA A 85 -8.66 0.06 -3.98
C ALA A 85 -9.34 0.17 -2.61
N TYR A 86 -9.20 1.31 -1.95
CA TYR A 86 -9.81 1.56 -0.65
C TYR A 86 -10.08 3.05 -0.44
N LEU A 87 -11.00 3.39 0.48
CA LEU A 87 -11.20 4.76 0.93
C LEU A 87 -10.31 5.06 2.13
N GLU A 88 -9.89 6.32 2.30
CA GLU A 88 -9.01 6.73 3.40
C GLU A 88 -9.54 6.37 4.80
N ASP A 89 -10.86 6.27 4.95
CA ASP A 89 -11.56 5.91 6.18
C ASP A 89 -11.70 4.39 6.40
N HIS A 90 -11.34 3.55 5.42
CA HIS A 90 -11.37 2.09 5.59
C HIS A 90 -10.33 1.63 6.61
N ASP A 91 -10.64 0.54 7.32
CA ASP A 91 -9.67 -0.10 8.20
C ASP A 91 -8.49 -0.62 7.38
N ARG A 92 -7.28 -0.23 7.80
CA ARG A 92 -6.04 -0.65 7.13
C ARG A 92 -5.78 -2.14 7.31
N GLU A 93 -6.29 -2.74 8.38
CA GLU A 93 -6.24 -4.19 8.61
C GLU A 93 -7.00 -4.92 7.51
N ASP A 94 -8.23 -4.49 7.21
CA ASP A 94 -9.07 -5.08 6.15
C ASP A 94 -8.43 -4.90 4.77
N VAL A 95 -7.90 -3.70 4.47
CA VAL A 95 -7.17 -3.45 3.22
C VAL A 95 -5.99 -4.41 3.06
N LEU A 96 -5.25 -4.68 4.15
CA LEU A 96 -4.11 -5.57 4.11
C LEU A 96 -4.53 -7.04 3.98
N ARG A 97 -5.60 -7.47 4.65
CA ARG A 97 -6.14 -8.84 4.50
C ARG A 97 -6.61 -9.09 3.08
N THR A 98 -7.47 -8.23 2.53
CA THR A 98 -7.91 -8.32 1.14
C THR A 98 -6.71 -8.36 0.18
N PHE A 99 -5.68 -7.55 0.43
CA PHE A 99 -4.47 -7.59 -0.40
C PHE A 99 -3.76 -8.95 -0.36
N LEU A 100 -3.65 -9.58 0.81
CA LEU A 100 -2.99 -10.89 0.96
C LEU A 100 -3.84 -12.02 0.39
N ASP A 101 -5.16 -11.96 0.55
CA ASP A 101 -6.13 -12.93 0.01
C ASP A 101 -6.11 -12.93 -1.52
N GLU A 102 -6.02 -11.76 -2.14
CA GLU A 102 -5.99 -11.57 -3.60
C GLU A 102 -4.61 -11.84 -4.21
N ASN A 103 -3.56 -11.87 -3.38
CA ASN A 103 -2.19 -12.13 -3.83
C ASN A 103 -1.54 -13.30 -3.06
N PRO A 104 -2.13 -14.51 -3.09
CA PRO A 104 -1.61 -15.65 -2.33
C PRO A 104 -0.20 -16.05 -2.78
N SER A 105 0.12 -15.86 -4.07
CA SER A 105 1.45 -16.09 -4.64
C SER A 105 2.54 -15.23 -3.99
N LEU A 106 2.20 -14.05 -3.45
CA LEU A 106 3.15 -13.23 -2.70
C LEU A 106 3.43 -13.80 -1.31
N VAL A 107 2.40 -14.35 -0.66
CA VAL A 107 2.51 -14.98 0.67
C VAL A 107 3.36 -16.25 0.56
N GLU A 108 3.09 -17.07 -0.45
CA GLU A 108 3.84 -18.31 -0.72
C GLU A 108 5.30 -18.05 -1.13
N ALA A 109 5.55 -17.04 -1.96
CA ALA A 109 6.88 -16.77 -2.50
C ALA A 109 7.82 -16.00 -1.55
N LYS A 110 7.29 -15.33 -0.52
CA LYS A 110 8.10 -14.52 0.40
C LYS A 110 7.97 -15.03 1.83
N GLN A 111 9.08 -14.98 2.56
CA GLN A 111 9.06 -15.21 4.00
C GLN A 111 8.37 -14.07 4.76
N ARG A 112 7.71 -14.40 5.89
CA ARG A 112 7.04 -13.44 6.78
C ARG A 112 7.88 -12.20 7.06
N ARG A 113 9.15 -12.37 7.47
CA ARG A 113 10.07 -11.25 7.78
C ARG A 113 10.28 -10.32 6.58
N ALA A 114 10.47 -10.87 5.39
CA ALA A 114 10.65 -10.08 4.17
C ALA A 114 9.34 -9.36 3.78
N MET A 115 8.18 -9.98 4.04
CA MET A 115 6.88 -9.38 3.80
C MET A 115 6.61 -8.22 4.77
N THR A 116 6.86 -8.42 6.08
CA THR A 116 6.75 -7.36 7.10
C THR A 116 7.61 -6.15 6.75
N GLN A 117 8.86 -6.38 6.31
CA GLN A 117 9.73 -5.30 5.87
C GLN A 117 9.20 -4.60 4.61
N THR A 118 8.70 -5.36 3.64
CA THR A 118 8.17 -4.80 2.39
C THR A 118 6.94 -3.91 2.67
N ILE A 119 6.00 -4.39 3.47
CA ILE A 119 4.80 -3.63 3.84
C ILE A 119 5.17 -2.43 4.71
N GLY A 120 6.10 -2.60 5.66
CA GLY A 120 6.55 -1.53 6.54
C GLY A 120 7.20 -0.34 5.81
N GLN A 121 7.73 -0.54 4.61
CA GLN A 121 8.24 0.56 3.75
C GLN A 121 7.14 1.52 3.29
N GLN A 122 5.86 1.11 3.34
CA GLN A 122 4.72 1.98 3.01
C GLN A 122 4.40 2.99 4.11
N GLY A 123 4.92 2.80 5.32
CA GLY A 123 4.73 3.71 6.44
C GLY A 123 4.68 3.00 7.80
N ARG A 124 4.85 3.79 8.87
CA ARG A 124 4.86 3.28 10.25
C ARG A 124 3.55 2.59 10.64
N SER A 125 2.40 3.09 10.17
CA SER A 125 1.09 2.48 10.41
C SER A 125 1.01 1.07 9.85
N TRP A 126 1.49 0.87 8.62
CA TRP A 126 1.52 -0.43 7.93
C TRP A 126 2.50 -1.40 8.57
N SER A 127 3.63 -0.94 9.10
CA SER A 127 4.63 -1.81 9.72
C SER A 127 4.12 -2.55 10.96
N LYS A 128 3.32 -1.88 11.80
CA LYS A 128 2.75 -2.50 13.01
C LYS A 128 1.69 -3.53 12.61
N LEU A 129 0.74 -3.10 11.78
CA LEU A 129 -0.33 -3.94 11.25
C LEU A 129 0.19 -5.18 10.52
N ALA A 130 1.26 -5.04 9.73
CA ALA A 130 1.85 -6.17 9.04
C ALA A 130 2.34 -7.27 10.00
N SER A 131 2.88 -6.91 11.16
CA SER A 131 3.35 -7.92 12.12
C SER A 131 2.20 -8.73 12.71
N GLU A 132 1.05 -8.07 12.93
CA GLU A 132 -0.18 -8.62 13.48
C GLU A 132 -0.90 -9.49 12.43
N VAL A 133 -1.27 -8.91 11.27
CA VAL A 133 -2.02 -9.60 10.21
C VAL A 133 -1.26 -10.77 9.60
N LEU A 134 0.06 -10.62 9.34
CA LEU A 134 0.84 -11.73 8.76
C LEU A 134 0.98 -12.92 9.73
N GLY A 135 0.58 -12.79 11.00
CA GLY A 135 0.47 -13.94 11.90
C GLY A 135 -0.62 -14.93 11.50
N ASP A 136 -1.66 -14.45 10.80
CA ASP A 136 -2.79 -15.28 10.35
C ASP A 136 -2.46 -16.04 9.04
N TYR A 137 -1.57 -15.48 8.21
CA TYR A 137 -1.24 -15.99 6.87
C TYR A 137 0.01 -16.86 6.82
N TYR A 138 0.86 -16.75 7.82
CA TYR A 138 2.02 -17.60 7.98
C TYR A 138 1.78 -18.41 9.24
N ASP A 139 1.73 -19.74 9.10
CA ASP A 139 1.84 -20.62 10.26
C ASP A 139 2.98 -20.12 11.14
N SER A 140 2.82 -20.23 12.46
CA SER A 140 3.89 -19.95 13.41
C SER A 140 4.99 -20.99 13.24
N VAL A 141 5.71 -20.93 12.12
CA VAL A 141 6.96 -21.60 11.94
C VAL A 141 7.91 -20.78 12.80
N GLU A 142 8.11 -21.26 14.02
CA GLU A 142 9.33 -20.99 14.76
C GLU A 142 10.48 -20.91 13.75
N SER A 143 11.01 -19.70 13.59
CA SER A 143 12.35 -19.48 13.07
C SER A 143 12.79 -20.40 11.92
N ARG A 144 12.15 -20.33 10.76
CA ARG A 144 12.80 -20.74 9.51
C ARG A 144 12.92 -19.53 8.58
N GLY A 145 13.78 -18.61 8.99
CA GLY A 145 14.56 -17.85 8.00
C GLY A 145 15.30 -18.83 7.09
N PRO A 146 15.81 -18.41 5.93
CA PRO A 146 16.59 -19.30 5.10
C PRO A 146 17.77 -19.76 5.96
N ASN A 147 17.91 -21.08 6.11
CA ASN A 147 19.07 -21.68 6.73
C ASN A 147 20.28 -21.36 5.84
N TRP A 148 20.87 -20.17 6.00
CA TRP A 148 22.20 -19.87 5.47
C TRP A 148 23.30 -20.47 6.36
N GLU A 149 22.91 -21.28 7.34
CA GLU A 149 23.80 -22.10 8.16
C GLU A 149 23.29 -23.56 8.09
N GLU A 150 23.21 -24.12 6.89
CA GLU A 150 23.90 -25.41 6.79
C GLU A 150 25.36 -25.03 6.99
N GLU A 151 25.88 -25.25 8.19
CA GLU A 151 27.31 -25.17 8.47
C GLU A 151 27.98 -26.09 7.46
N GLU A 152 28.37 -25.57 6.29
CA GLU A 152 29.18 -26.30 5.35
C GLU A 152 30.48 -26.60 6.11
N THR A 153 30.63 -27.83 6.55
CA THR A 153 31.89 -28.32 7.09
C THR A 153 32.81 -28.63 5.93
N GLN A 154 34.11 -28.43 6.14
CA GLN A 154 35.17 -28.87 5.25
C GLN A 154 36.12 -29.73 6.08
N GLU A 155 36.59 -30.84 5.51
CA GLU A 155 37.51 -31.73 6.18
C GLU A 155 38.93 -31.13 6.17
N CYS A 156 39.59 -31.15 7.32
CA CYS A 156 40.99 -30.75 7.43
C CYS A 156 41.89 -31.74 6.66
N PRO A 157 42.69 -31.30 5.68
CA PRO A 157 43.49 -32.20 4.85
C PRO A 157 44.68 -32.85 5.59
N LEU A 158 44.92 -32.49 6.86
CA LEU A 158 46.02 -33.02 7.68
C LEU A 158 45.53 -34.07 8.69
N CYS A 159 44.48 -33.79 9.45
CA CYS A 159 43.98 -34.67 10.51
C CYS A 159 42.63 -35.33 10.19
N GLY A 160 41.95 -34.93 9.10
CA GLY A 160 40.63 -35.45 8.74
C GLY A 160 39.48 -34.90 9.61
N GLU A 161 39.72 -33.91 10.46
CA GLU A 161 38.68 -33.32 11.32
C GLU A 161 37.76 -32.39 10.52
N GLU A 162 36.45 -32.54 10.70
CA GLU A 162 35.45 -31.67 10.07
C GLU A 162 35.42 -30.31 10.76
N VAL A 163 35.71 -29.24 10.00
CA VAL A 163 35.72 -27.87 10.51
C VAL A 163 34.79 -26.97 9.72
N ASN A 164 34.19 -25.98 10.37
CA ASN A 164 33.27 -25.06 9.70
C ASN A 164 33.96 -24.29 8.55
N ARG A 165 33.19 -23.97 7.49
CA ARG A 165 33.67 -23.18 6.34
C ARG A 165 34.21 -21.84 6.82
N GLY A 166 35.51 -21.62 6.64
CA GLY A 166 36.25 -20.45 7.13
C GLY A 166 37.01 -20.63 8.45
N GLY A 167 36.76 -21.71 9.20
CA GLY A 167 37.49 -22.08 10.42
C GLY A 167 38.80 -22.83 10.18
N LEU A 168 39.04 -23.32 8.95
CA LEU A 168 40.24 -24.08 8.59
C LEU A 168 41.56 -23.34 8.87
N PRO A 169 41.72 -22.03 8.57
CA PRO A 169 42.97 -21.33 8.88
C PRO A 169 43.28 -21.28 10.38
N ALA A 170 42.27 -21.17 11.24
CA ALA A 170 42.46 -21.18 12.69
C ALA A 170 42.80 -22.59 13.19
N HIS A 171 42.07 -23.59 12.69
CA HIS A 171 42.32 -25.00 13.01
C HIS A 171 43.73 -25.46 12.59
N LEU A 172 44.23 -25.03 11.43
CA LEU A 172 45.59 -25.40 10.97
C LEU A 172 46.71 -24.91 11.89
N VAL A 173 46.48 -23.88 12.72
CA VAL A 173 47.47 -23.39 13.70
C VAL A 173 47.55 -24.31 14.91
N GLU A 174 46.44 -24.97 15.25
CA GLU A 174 46.29 -25.83 16.43
C GLU A 174 46.16 -27.31 16.07
N CYS A 175 46.30 -27.64 14.78
CA CYS A 175 46.11 -29.00 14.28
C CYS A 175 47.19 -29.91 14.86
N PRO A 176 46.81 -31.03 15.50
CA PRO A 176 47.77 -31.92 16.18
C PRO A 176 48.71 -32.65 15.23
N GLU A 177 48.37 -32.68 13.93
CA GLU A 177 49.13 -33.33 12.85
C GLU A 177 49.79 -32.31 11.89
N ALA A 178 49.88 -31.02 12.28
CA ALA A 178 50.51 -29.95 11.50
C ALA A 178 52.04 -29.85 11.63
#